data_AF-A0A9D3Q2X6-F1
#
_entry.id   AF-A0A9D3Q2X6-F1
#
_cell.length_a   1.000
_cell.length_b   1.000
_cell.length_c   1.000
_cell.angle_alpha   90.00
_cell.angle_beta   90.00
_cell.angle_gamma   90.00
#
_symmetry.space_group_name_H-M   'P 1'
#
loop_
_entity.id
_entity.type
_entity.pdbx_description
1 polymer ?
#
loop_
_entity_poly.entity_id
_entity_poly.type
_entity_poly.pdbx_seq_one_letter_code
_entity_poly.pdbx_strand_id
1 'polypeptide(L)'
;MAARKRRKRELESAAIIQRNFRKHLRMVGSRRMKAQTFADRRGKSFSRSWSDPTPVKPDSLHDSRDSGDLQASCGTLDEGVCDDPMDWEEEREMERLACEGDDFIPPKIMLISSKVPKAEYIPNIIRRDDPSIIPILYDHEHATFDDILEEIEKKLTAYRKGCRIWRMLIFCQGGPGHLYLLKNKVATFAKVEKEEDMSQFWRRLSRFMSKVNPEPNLIHIMGCYVLGNPNGEKLFLKLKNLMRPYSVTFESPLELSAQGKEMIELYFDFRLYRLWKTRQHSKLFDYDDLL
;
A
#
# COMPACT_ATOMS: atom_id res chain seq x y z
N MET A 1 15.48 48.41 25.36
CA MET A 1 15.72 48.20 23.91
C MET A 1 15.31 46.82 23.38
N ALA A 2 15.43 45.73 24.15
CA ALA A 2 15.13 44.37 23.68
C ALA A 2 13.66 44.12 23.28
N ALA A 3 12.69 44.65 24.04
CA ALA A 3 11.26 44.50 23.75
C ALA A 3 10.83 45.13 22.41
N ARG A 4 11.42 46.28 22.04
CA ARG A 4 11.14 46.97 20.77
C ARG A 4 11.68 46.19 19.57
N LYS A 5 12.82 45.49 19.74
CA LYS A 5 13.43 44.62 18.71
C LYS A 5 12.61 43.34 18.52
N ARG A 6 12.05 42.78 19.59
CA ARG A 6 11.14 41.63 19.53
C ARG A 6 9.83 41.96 18.81
N ARG A 7 9.20 43.08 19.16
CA ARG A 7 7.95 43.55 18.51
C ARG A 7 8.15 43.83 17.02
N LYS A 8 9.32 44.33 16.61
CA LYS A 8 9.66 44.54 15.19
C LYS A 8 9.75 43.21 14.42
N ARG A 9 10.37 42.18 15.01
CA ARG A 9 10.45 40.83 14.40
C ARG A 9 9.10 40.16 14.29
N GLU A 10 8.24 40.32 15.29
CA GLU A 10 6.87 39.79 15.27
C GLU A 10 6.04 40.47 14.16
N LEU A 11 6.14 41.79 14.00
CA LEU A 11 5.49 42.52 12.91
C LEU A 11 6.01 42.12 11.51
N GLU A 12 7.32 41.93 11.36
CA GLU A 12 7.93 41.45 10.11
C GLU A 12 7.47 40.02 9.78
N SER A 13 7.37 39.14 10.78
CA SER A 13 6.87 37.77 10.59
C SER A 13 5.40 37.75 10.17
N ALA A 14 4.55 38.58 10.79
CA ALA A 14 3.14 38.70 10.45
C ALA A 14 2.94 39.25 9.02
N ALA A 15 3.77 40.20 8.59
CA ALA A 15 3.74 40.73 7.23
C ALA A 15 4.12 39.68 6.17
N ILE A 16 5.09 38.81 6.47
CA ILE A 16 5.48 37.70 5.59
C ILE A 16 4.36 36.67 5.48
N ILE A 17 3.73 36.30 6.61
CA ILE A 17 2.61 35.35 6.64
C ILE A 17 1.42 35.89 5.83
N GLN A 18 1.05 37.17 6.01
CA GLN A 18 -0.03 37.80 5.24
C GLN A 18 0.29 37.87 3.73
N ARG A 19 1.56 38.14 3.36
CA ARG A 19 1.99 38.17 1.96
C ARG A 19 1.92 36.78 1.32
N ASN A 20 2.34 35.74 2.04
CA ASN A 20 2.27 34.36 1.57
C ASN A 20 0.83 33.86 1.45
N PHE A 21 -0.04 34.21 2.40
CA PHE A 21 -1.47 33.91 2.33
C PHE A 21 -2.16 34.59 1.14
N ARG A 22 -1.86 35.88 0.89
CA ARG A 22 -2.36 36.61 -0.29
C ARG A 22 -1.84 36.05 -1.63
N LYS A 23 -0.61 35.53 -1.66
CA LYS A 23 -0.08 34.81 -2.83
C LYS A 23 -0.79 33.48 -3.04
N HIS A 24 -0.99 32.71 -1.98
CA HIS A 24 -1.72 31.45 -2.02
C HIS A 24 -3.14 31.68 -2.55
N LEU A 25 -3.91 32.61 -1.98
CA LEU A 25 -5.25 32.96 -2.47
C LEU A 25 -5.29 33.39 -3.93
N ARG A 26 -4.24 34.05 -4.46
CA ARG A 26 -4.14 34.36 -5.89
C ARG A 26 -3.89 33.13 -6.75
N MET A 27 -3.10 32.16 -6.27
CA MET A 27 -2.86 30.89 -6.96
C MET A 27 -4.07 29.95 -6.89
N VAL A 28 -4.84 29.96 -5.80
CA VAL A 28 -6.06 29.13 -5.65
C VAL A 28 -7.32 29.82 -6.22
N GLY A 29 -7.29 31.14 -6.41
CA GLY A 29 -8.40 31.94 -6.92
C GLY A 29 -8.74 31.78 -8.40
N SER A 30 -8.00 30.95 -9.15
CA SER A 30 -8.22 30.72 -10.59
C SER A 30 -9.02 29.45 -10.91
N ARG A 31 -9.91 29.02 -10.01
CA ARG A 31 -10.99 28.06 -10.32
C ARG A 31 -12.32 28.52 -9.73
N ARG A 32 -12.83 29.65 -10.22
CA ARG A 32 -14.26 29.93 -10.13
C ARG A 32 -14.95 29.09 -11.20
N MET A 33 -15.27 27.83 -10.87
CA MET A 33 -16.24 27.05 -11.63
C MET A 33 -17.56 27.81 -11.58
N LYS A 34 -17.90 28.50 -12.68
CA LYS A 34 -19.28 28.90 -12.93
C LYS A 34 -20.06 27.60 -13.13
N ALA A 35 -21.08 27.39 -12.30
CA ALA A 35 -22.12 26.41 -12.57
C ALA A 35 -22.67 26.68 -13.97
N GLN A 36 -22.40 25.79 -14.92
CA GLN A 36 -22.99 25.84 -16.24
C GLN A 36 -24.13 24.82 -16.26
N THR A 37 -25.32 25.40 -16.39
CA THR A 37 -26.62 24.76 -16.43
C THR A 37 -26.75 23.78 -17.59
N PHE A 38 -27.63 22.81 -17.38
CA PHE A 38 -27.86 21.56 -18.11
C PHE A 38 -28.45 21.70 -19.54
N ALA A 39 -28.13 22.77 -20.27
CA ALA A 39 -28.71 23.06 -21.58
C ALA A 39 -27.64 23.51 -22.58
N ASP A 40 -26.83 22.58 -23.07
CA ASP A 40 -26.16 22.67 -24.38
C ASP A 40 -25.56 21.29 -24.76
N ARG A 41 -26.44 20.29 -24.88
CA ARG A 41 -26.19 19.07 -25.65
C ARG A 41 -27.06 19.11 -26.91
N ARG A 42 -26.70 19.94 -27.89
CA ARG A 42 -27.14 19.76 -29.28
C ARG A 42 -26.42 20.72 -30.21
N GLY A 43 -25.80 20.18 -31.25
CA GLY A 43 -25.36 20.96 -32.41
C GLY A 43 -23.88 20.84 -32.73
N LYS A 44 -23.48 19.67 -33.25
CA LYS A 44 -22.42 19.50 -34.28
C LYS A 44 -22.31 18.01 -34.67
N SER A 45 -23.37 17.49 -35.26
CA SER A 45 -23.32 16.31 -36.12
C SER A 45 -23.03 16.79 -37.54
N PHE A 46 -21.80 16.58 -38.01
CA PHE A 46 -21.49 16.70 -39.42
C PHE A 46 -21.81 15.35 -40.09
N SER A 47 -22.72 15.45 -41.04
CA SER A 47 -23.22 14.45 -41.97
C SER A 47 -22.18 13.46 -42.53
N ARG A 48 -22.54 12.18 -42.57
CA ARG A 48 -22.44 11.37 -43.80
C ARG A 48 -23.45 10.22 -43.76
N SER A 49 -24.40 10.32 -44.67
CA SER A 49 -25.46 9.38 -45.01
C SER A 49 -24.90 8.09 -45.59
N TRP A 50 -25.54 6.96 -45.30
CA TRP A 50 -25.96 5.92 -46.26
C TRP A 50 -27.07 5.09 -45.61
N SER A 51 -28.31 5.32 -46.06
CA SER A 51 -29.40 4.31 -46.12
C SER A 51 -29.23 3.63 -47.48
N ASP A 52 -29.56 2.38 -47.80
CA ASP A 52 -30.31 1.22 -47.27
C ASP A 52 -30.01 0.09 -48.34
N PRO A 53 -30.61 -1.11 -48.42
CA PRO A 53 -31.31 -1.98 -47.46
C PRO A 53 -30.74 -3.43 -47.44
N THR A 54 -31.17 -4.23 -46.48
CA THR A 54 -30.98 -5.70 -46.42
C THR A 54 -31.76 -6.44 -47.51
N PRO A 55 -31.21 -7.53 -48.07
CA PRO A 55 -32.03 -8.67 -48.50
C PRO A 55 -31.56 -10.04 -47.93
N VAL A 56 -32.51 -10.97 -47.94
CA VAL A 56 -32.65 -12.23 -47.19
C VAL A 56 -31.79 -13.39 -47.73
N LYS A 57 -31.53 -14.40 -46.87
CA LYS A 57 -30.86 -15.71 -47.08
C LYS A 57 -31.27 -16.47 -48.36
N PRO A 58 -30.44 -17.48 -48.74
CA PRO A 58 -30.94 -18.85 -48.67
C PRO A 58 -29.96 -19.85 -48.01
N ASP A 59 -30.55 -20.92 -47.43
CA ASP A 59 -29.89 -22.09 -46.86
C ASP A 59 -29.28 -23.00 -47.94
N SER A 60 -28.13 -23.65 -47.66
CA SER A 60 -27.83 -25.00 -48.20
C SER A 60 -26.75 -25.73 -47.37
N LEU A 61 -27.25 -26.71 -46.62
CA LEU A 61 -26.73 -28.06 -46.35
C LEU A 61 -25.32 -28.41 -46.86
N HIS A 62 -24.43 -28.89 -45.97
CA HIS A 62 -23.87 -30.23 -46.10
C HIS A 62 -23.18 -30.72 -44.81
N ASP A 63 -23.60 -31.90 -44.35
CA ASP A 63 -22.95 -32.75 -43.34
C ASP A 63 -21.52 -33.15 -43.73
N SER A 64 -20.66 -33.35 -42.74
CA SER A 64 -19.81 -34.56 -42.65
C SER A 64 -19.10 -34.67 -41.30
N ARG A 65 -19.45 -35.74 -40.58
CA ARG A 65 -18.62 -36.38 -39.55
C ARG A 65 -17.32 -36.89 -40.21
N ASP A 66 -16.19 -36.83 -39.51
CA ASP A 66 -15.63 -37.97 -38.77
C ASP A 66 -14.09 -37.90 -38.62
N SER A 67 -13.61 -38.45 -37.49
CA SER A 67 -12.34 -39.15 -37.29
C SER A 67 -10.97 -38.47 -37.50
N GLY A 68 -10.13 -38.61 -36.47
CA GLY A 68 -8.70 -38.90 -36.68
C GLY A 68 -7.75 -38.16 -35.74
N ASP A 69 -7.37 -38.82 -34.65
CA ASP A 69 -6.16 -38.56 -33.87
C ASP A 69 -4.93 -38.33 -34.77
N LEU A 70 -3.98 -37.51 -34.30
CA LEU A 70 -2.57 -37.91 -34.18
C LEU A 70 -1.75 -36.80 -33.49
N GLN A 71 -1.08 -37.23 -32.42
CA GLN A 71 -0.04 -36.52 -31.69
C GLN A 71 1.06 -35.99 -32.63
N ALA A 72 1.38 -34.71 -32.47
CA ALA A 72 2.71 -34.18 -32.70
C ALA A 72 2.97 -33.07 -31.66
N SER A 73 3.26 -33.47 -30.41
CA SER A 73 3.72 -32.52 -29.39
C SER A 73 5.19 -32.18 -29.68
N CYS A 74 5.40 -31.12 -30.45
CA CYS A 74 6.68 -30.45 -30.53
C CYS A 74 6.87 -29.64 -29.25
N GLY A 75 7.82 -30.07 -28.42
CA GLY A 75 8.18 -29.41 -27.18
C GLY A 75 8.64 -27.98 -27.44
N THR A 76 7.95 -27.03 -26.81
CA THR A 76 8.55 -25.76 -26.42
C THR A 76 8.50 -25.73 -24.89
N LEU A 77 9.68 -25.73 -24.30
CA LEU A 77 9.89 -25.45 -22.88
C LEU A 77 9.43 -24.01 -22.64
N ASP A 78 8.16 -23.86 -22.28
CA ASP A 78 7.65 -22.67 -21.61
C ASP A 78 7.85 -22.87 -20.12
N GLU A 79 8.98 -22.39 -19.62
CA GLU A 79 9.35 -22.44 -18.22
C GLU A 79 8.52 -21.41 -17.46
N GLY A 80 7.41 -21.88 -16.85
CA GLY A 80 7.05 -21.47 -15.50
C GLY A 80 6.06 -20.32 -15.33
N VAL A 81 4.82 -20.48 -15.82
CA VAL A 81 3.63 -19.98 -15.10
C VAL A 81 2.55 -21.07 -15.09
N CYS A 82 2.85 -22.17 -14.42
CA CYS A 82 1.81 -23.06 -13.91
C CYS A 82 1.44 -22.58 -12.50
N ASP A 83 0.71 -21.47 -12.39
CA ASP A 83 -0.18 -21.28 -11.24
C ASP A 83 -1.37 -22.24 -11.47
N ASP A 84 -1.14 -23.52 -11.17
CA ASP A 84 -2.14 -24.58 -11.26
C ASP A 84 -3.21 -24.31 -10.19
N PRO A 85 -4.51 -24.25 -10.53
CA PRO A 85 -5.59 -24.05 -9.56
C PRO A 85 -5.59 -25.03 -8.38
N MET A 86 -4.90 -26.16 -8.52
CA MET A 86 -4.75 -27.17 -7.46
C MET A 86 -3.97 -26.65 -6.24
N ASP A 87 -2.98 -25.77 -6.43
CA ASP A 87 -2.17 -25.21 -5.33
C ASP A 87 -2.97 -24.23 -4.45
N TRP A 88 -3.90 -23.46 -5.04
CA TRP A 88 -4.60 -22.41 -4.31
C TRP A 88 -5.56 -22.93 -3.24
N GLU A 89 -6.36 -23.95 -3.57
CA GLU A 89 -7.31 -24.54 -2.63
C GLU A 89 -6.60 -25.36 -1.56
N GLU A 90 -5.56 -26.10 -1.93
CA GLU A 90 -4.71 -26.87 -1.01
C GLU A 90 -4.00 -25.94 -0.02
N GLU A 91 -3.36 -24.86 -0.49
CA GLU A 91 -2.75 -23.86 0.40
C GLU A 91 -3.75 -23.19 1.33
N ARG A 92 -4.96 -22.90 0.83
CA ARG A 92 -6.04 -22.31 1.64
C ARG A 92 -6.49 -23.28 2.74
N GLU A 93 -6.59 -24.56 2.43
CA GLU A 93 -6.99 -25.57 3.42
C GLU A 93 -5.87 -25.85 4.44
N MET A 94 -4.60 -25.87 4.00
CA MET A 94 -3.46 -25.91 4.91
C MET A 94 -3.43 -24.71 5.85
N GLU A 95 -3.73 -23.51 5.34
CA GLU A 95 -3.87 -22.32 6.18
C GLU A 95 -5.05 -22.46 7.15
N ARG A 96 -6.19 -22.99 6.70
CA ARG A 96 -7.36 -23.21 7.58
C ARG A 96 -6.98 -24.10 8.76
N LEU A 97 -6.33 -25.24 8.50
CA LEU A 97 -5.85 -26.16 9.52
C LEU A 97 -4.84 -25.48 10.47
N ALA A 98 -3.96 -24.62 9.94
CA ALA A 98 -3.04 -23.84 10.78
C ALA A 98 -3.73 -22.79 11.65
N CYS A 99 -4.90 -22.30 11.22
CA CYS A 99 -5.74 -21.35 11.97
C CYS A 99 -6.69 -22.04 12.97
N GLU A 100 -6.76 -23.37 13.00
CA GLU A 100 -7.57 -24.10 13.97
C GLU A 100 -6.99 -24.00 15.38
N GLY A 101 -7.86 -24.07 16.39
CA GLY A 101 -7.51 -23.93 17.80
C GLY A 101 -7.95 -22.59 18.39
N ASP A 102 -8.50 -22.65 19.60
CA ASP A 102 -9.03 -21.47 20.32
C ASP A 102 -7.90 -20.49 20.74
N ASP A 103 -6.65 -20.94 20.69
CA ASP A 103 -5.45 -20.15 20.98
C ASP A 103 -4.95 -19.33 19.78
N PHE A 104 -5.49 -19.56 18.57
CA PHE A 104 -5.02 -18.88 17.38
C PHE A 104 -5.38 -17.40 17.38
N ILE A 105 -4.35 -16.54 17.35
CA ILE A 105 -4.52 -15.11 17.12
C ILE A 105 -3.90 -14.78 15.75
N PRO A 106 -4.66 -14.18 14.80
CA PRO A 106 -4.12 -13.85 13.49
C PRO A 106 -2.93 -12.89 13.56
N PRO A 107 -1.82 -13.18 12.86
CA PRO A 107 -0.59 -12.41 12.99
C PRO A 107 -0.71 -11.03 12.33
N LYS A 108 -0.05 -10.06 12.96
CA LYS A 108 0.10 -8.68 12.49
C LYS A 108 1.58 -8.39 12.25
N ILE A 109 2.01 -8.39 11.00
CA ILE A 109 3.41 -8.10 10.66
C ILE A 109 3.65 -6.59 10.73
N MET A 110 4.75 -6.19 11.37
CA MET A 110 5.13 -4.79 11.46
C MET A 110 6.53 -4.59 10.87
N LEU A 111 6.57 -4.11 9.62
CA LEU A 111 7.79 -3.86 8.86
C LEU A 111 8.30 -2.43 9.12
N ILE A 112 9.47 -2.30 9.72
CA ILE A 112 10.05 -1.03 10.18
C ILE A 112 11.36 -0.76 9.45
N SER A 113 11.42 0.37 8.74
CA SER A 113 12.64 0.82 8.08
C SER A 113 13.62 1.43 9.07
N SER A 114 14.91 1.06 9.01
CA SER A 114 15.98 1.71 9.80
C SER A 114 16.12 3.22 9.54
N LYS A 115 15.58 3.71 8.41
CA LYS A 115 15.56 5.15 8.08
C LYS A 115 14.59 5.96 8.95
N VAL A 116 13.66 5.29 9.64
CA VAL A 116 12.77 5.97 10.59
C VAL A 116 13.64 6.48 11.75
N PRO A 117 13.54 7.77 12.15
CA PRO A 117 14.37 8.27 13.24
C PRO A 117 14.14 7.48 14.52
N LYS A 118 15.23 7.01 15.15
CA LYS A 118 15.18 6.21 16.37
C LYS A 118 14.37 4.91 16.20
N ALA A 119 14.48 4.27 15.04
CA ALA A 119 13.77 3.03 14.69
C ALA A 119 14.08 1.87 15.66
N GLU A 120 15.31 1.84 16.19
CA GLU A 120 15.80 0.83 17.14
C GLU A 120 14.99 0.78 18.44
N TYR A 121 14.30 1.86 18.81
CA TYR A 121 13.43 1.93 19.98
C TYR A 121 11.98 1.53 19.68
N ILE A 122 11.60 1.40 18.41
CA ILE A 122 10.23 1.06 18.01
C ILE A 122 9.77 -0.27 18.63
N PRO A 123 10.59 -1.35 18.67
CA PRO A 123 10.20 -2.59 19.33
C PRO A 123 9.79 -2.43 20.81
N ASN A 124 10.38 -1.47 21.53
CA ASN A 124 10.10 -1.26 22.96
C ASN A 124 8.76 -0.55 23.22
N ILE A 125 8.19 0.09 22.19
CA ILE A 125 6.91 0.83 22.26
C ILE A 125 5.74 0.06 21.63
N ILE A 126 6.00 -1.15 21.11
CA ILE A 126 4.95 -2.05 20.63
C ILE A 126 4.07 -2.47 21.79
N ARG A 127 2.78 -2.64 21.48
CA ARG A 127 1.77 -3.09 22.43
C ARG A 127 2.17 -4.48 22.98
N ARG A 128 2.42 -4.58 24.29
CA ARG A 128 2.94 -5.81 24.93
C ARG A 128 1.87 -6.86 25.24
N ASP A 129 0.60 -6.46 25.31
CA ASP A 129 -0.52 -7.35 25.58
C ASP A 129 -1.06 -8.06 24.34
N ASP A 130 -0.54 -7.76 23.15
CA ASP A 130 -0.90 -8.44 21.90
C ASP A 130 0.31 -9.21 21.32
N PRO A 131 0.44 -10.52 21.60
CA PRO A 131 1.56 -11.33 21.13
C PRO A 131 1.54 -11.60 19.62
N SER A 132 0.45 -11.25 18.93
CA SER A 132 0.34 -11.44 17.48
C SER A 132 1.05 -10.36 16.66
N ILE A 133 1.55 -9.30 17.31
CA ILE A 133 2.32 -8.25 16.64
C ILE A 133 3.78 -8.68 16.51
N ILE A 134 4.22 -8.85 15.27
CA ILE A 134 5.53 -9.40 14.94
C ILE A 134 6.37 -8.30 14.27
N PRO A 135 7.31 -7.66 14.99
CA PRO A 135 8.17 -6.63 14.42
C PRO A 135 9.29 -7.22 13.56
N ILE A 136 9.53 -6.57 12.43
CA ILE A 136 10.63 -6.84 11.50
C ILE A 136 11.33 -5.50 11.23
N LEU A 137 12.49 -5.32 11.83
CA LEU A 137 13.37 -4.18 11.59
C LEU A 137 14.37 -4.57 10.49
N TYR A 138 14.40 -3.81 9.39
CA TYR A 138 15.34 -4.05 8.29
C TYR A 138 16.22 -2.82 8.05
N ASP A 139 17.42 -3.06 7.55
CA ASP A 139 18.35 -2.00 7.18
C ASP A 139 17.97 -1.39 5.82
N HIS A 140 17.48 -0.16 5.81
CA HIS A 140 17.12 0.59 4.61
C HIS A 140 18.26 0.69 3.58
N GLU A 141 19.51 0.71 4.04
CA GLU A 141 20.66 0.97 3.18
C GLU A 141 21.18 -0.30 2.49
N HIS A 142 21.12 -1.45 3.18
CA HIS A 142 21.77 -2.69 2.74
C HIS A 142 20.81 -3.85 2.48
N ALA A 143 19.58 -3.84 3.03
CA ALA A 143 18.63 -4.91 2.80
C ALA A 143 18.14 -4.91 1.34
N THR A 144 17.85 -6.10 0.85
CA THR A 144 17.15 -6.35 -0.41
C THR A 144 15.68 -6.66 -0.16
N PHE A 145 14.89 -6.71 -1.23
CA PHE A 145 13.49 -7.15 -1.13
C PHE A 145 13.40 -8.62 -0.71
N ASP A 146 14.35 -9.47 -1.12
CA ASP A 146 14.41 -10.88 -0.75
C ASP A 146 14.68 -11.05 0.74
N ASP A 147 15.65 -10.31 1.30
CA ASP A 147 15.96 -10.35 2.74
C ASP A 147 14.71 -10.04 3.60
N ILE A 148 13.89 -9.08 3.15
CA ILE A 148 12.64 -8.71 3.83
C ILE A 148 11.63 -9.86 3.77
N LEU A 149 11.46 -10.50 2.61
CA LEU A 149 10.50 -11.59 2.42
C LEU A 149 10.92 -12.84 3.23
N GLU A 150 12.22 -13.16 3.23
CA GLU A 150 12.77 -14.28 4.01
C GLU A 150 12.58 -14.07 5.52
N GLU A 151 12.82 -12.87 6.04
CA GLU A 151 12.60 -12.59 7.46
C GLU A 151 11.11 -12.61 7.82
N ILE A 152 10.21 -12.18 6.92
CA ILE A 152 8.75 -12.34 7.09
C ILE A 152 8.39 -13.83 7.21
N GLU A 153 8.84 -14.66 6.28
CA GLU A 153 8.55 -16.09 6.25
C GLU A 153 9.06 -16.80 7.52
N LYS A 154 10.30 -16.52 7.90
CA LYS A 154 10.93 -17.06 9.11
C LYS A 154 10.16 -16.69 10.36
N LYS A 155 9.71 -15.43 10.48
CA LYS A 155 8.96 -14.96 11.65
C LYS A 155 7.54 -15.51 11.70
N LEU A 156 6.85 -15.64 10.56
CA LEU A 156 5.55 -16.29 10.49
C LEU A 156 5.64 -17.78 10.85
N THR A 157 6.66 -18.47 10.34
CA THR A 157 6.89 -19.89 10.65
C THR A 157 7.19 -20.10 12.12
N ALA A 158 8.00 -19.24 12.73
CA ALA A 158 8.30 -19.27 14.15
C ALA A 158 7.08 -18.95 15.03
N TYR A 159 6.18 -18.08 14.56
CA TYR A 159 4.93 -17.77 15.24
C TYR A 159 3.96 -18.96 15.19
N ARG A 160 3.64 -19.44 13.98
CA ARG A 160 2.86 -20.65 13.76
C ARG A 160 3.03 -21.11 12.31
N LYS A 161 3.60 -22.30 12.11
CA LYS A 161 3.81 -22.84 10.76
C LYS A 161 2.48 -22.90 9.98
N GLY A 162 2.47 -22.36 8.77
CA GLY A 162 1.29 -22.32 7.90
C GLY A 162 0.37 -21.11 8.10
N CYS A 163 0.58 -20.28 9.14
CA CYS A 163 -0.19 -19.05 9.28
C CYS A 163 0.20 -18.00 8.22
N ARG A 164 -0.74 -17.10 7.93
CA ARG A 164 -0.57 -16.01 6.95
C ARG A 164 -0.93 -14.67 7.59
N ILE A 165 -0.49 -13.58 6.96
CA ILE A 165 -0.67 -12.19 7.41
C ILE A 165 -2.12 -11.76 7.19
N TRP A 166 -2.78 -11.30 8.24
CA TRP A 166 -4.10 -10.68 8.15
C TRP A 166 -4.01 -9.15 8.12
N ARG A 167 -3.07 -8.61 8.91
CA ARG A 167 -2.77 -7.18 8.93
C ARG A 167 -1.27 -6.96 8.86
N MET A 168 -0.86 -5.95 8.12
CA MET A 168 0.52 -5.53 8.00
C MET A 168 0.62 -4.03 8.27
N LEU A 169 1.62 -3.61 9.03
CA LEU A 169 2.02 -2.22 9.14
C LEU A 169 3.37 -2.04 8.47
N ILE A 170 3.47 -1.12 7.52
CA ILE A 170 4.75 -0.66 6.95
C ILE A 170 5.02 0.73 7.50
N PHE A 171 6.06 0.82 8.33
CA PHE A 171 6.54 2.08 8.89
C PHE A 171 7.79 2.52 8.13
N CYS A 172 7.64 3.47 7.22
CA CYS A 172 8.73 3.95 6.38
C CYS A 172 8.61 5.44 6.09
N GLN A 173 9.70 6.01 5.58
CA GLN A 173 9.68 7.39 5.08
C GLN A 173 9.01 7.46 3.70
N GLY A 174 8.49 8.63 3.37
CA GLY A 174 7.79 8.88 2.13
C GLY A 174 7.17 10.26 2.10
N GLY A 175 6.24 10.46 1.17
CA GLY A 175 5.48 11.68 1.06
C GLY A 175 4.28 11.50 0.13
N PRO A 176 3.61 12.59 -0.26
CA PRO A 176 2.44 12.51 -1.12
C PRO A 176 2.75 11.75 -2.43
N GLY A 177 2.12 10.59 -2.61
CA GLY A 177 2.23 9.74 -3.80
C GLY A 177 3.48 8.86 -3.91
N HIS A 178 4.31 8.73 -2.86
CA HIS A 178 5.50 7.89 -2.91
C HIS A 178 5.97 7.35 -1.55
N LEU A 179 6.69 6.22 -1.60
CA LEU A 179 7.26 5.52 -0.45
C LEU A 179 8.74 5.17 -0.68
N TYR A 180 9.51 5.12 0.41
CA TYR A 180 10.90 4.64 0.41
C TYR A 180 10.99 3.38 1.27
N LEU A 181 10.86 2.21 0.64
CA LEU A 181 11.11 0.93 1.31
C LEU A 181 12.63 0.74 1.46
N LEU A 182 13.34 0.71 0.33
CA LEU A 182 14.80 0.56 0.29
C LEU A 182 15.47 1.83 -0.26
N LYS A 183 16.78 1.97 0.01
CA LYS A 183 17.58 3.05 -0.54
C LYS A 183 17.52 3.03 -2.06
N ASN A 184 17.42 4.22 -2.68
CA ASN A 184 17.33 4.39 -4.13
C ASN A 184 16.10 3.74 -4.80
N LYS A 185 15.20 3.12 -4.03
CA LYS A 185 14.00 2.44 -4.51
C LYS A 185 12.75 3.21 -4.10
N VAL A 186 12.44 4.24 -4.90
CA VAL A 186 11.27 5.08 -4.68
C VAL A 186 10.03 4.43 -5.28
N ALA A 187 9.15 3.89 -4.45
CA ALA A 187 7.88 3.34 -4.91
C ALA A 187 6.92 4.48 -5.24
N THR A 188 6.65 4.66 -6.53
CA THR A 188 5.63 5.59 -7.07
C THR A 188 4.70 4.79 -7.98
N PHE A 189 3.50 5.30 -8.27
CA PHE A 189 2.56 4.61 -9.16
C PHE A 189 3.15 4.29 -10.54
N ALA A 190 4.12 5.09 -11.00
CA ALA A 190 4.77 4.91 -12.30
C ALA A 190 5.95 3.92 -12.25
N LYS A 191 6.61 3.80 -11.10
CA LYS A 191 7.80 2.94 -10.93
C LYS A 191 7.44 1.53 -10.52
N VAL A 192 6.41 1.35 -9.69
CA VAL A 192 6.09 0.04 -9.11
C VAL A 192 5.69 -1.04 -10.13
N GLU A 193 5.20 -0.62 -11.30
CA GLU A 193 4.93 -1.55 -12.42
C GLU A 193 6.07 -1.65 -13.44
N LYS A 194 6.99 -0.67 -13.46
CA LYS A 194 8.07 -0.61 -14.46
C LYS A 194 9.37 -1.21 -13.95
N GLU A 195 9.61 -1.11 -12.65
CA GLU A 195 10.77 -1.68 -11.99
C GLU A 195 10.40 -3.09 -11.53
N GLU A 196 10.97 -4.09 -12.20
CA GLU A 196 10.58 -5.49 -12.04
C GLU A 196 10.80 -5.99 -10.61
N ASP A 197 11.89 -5.59 -9.96
CA ASP A 197 12.17 -5.97 -8.58
C ASP A 197 11.13 -5.45 -7.59
N MET A 198 10.62 -4.22 -7.79
CA MET A 198 9.50 -3.70 -6.99
C MET A 198 8.22 -4.48 -7.27
N SER A 199 7.94 -4.76 -8.53
CA SER A 199 6.71 -5.46 -8.93
C SER A 199 6.69 -6.88 -8.34
N GLN A 200 7.82 -7.59 -8.44
CA GLN A 200 8.02 -8.93 -7.89
C GLN A 200 7.95 -8.95 -6.37
N PHE A 201 8.50 -7.95 -5.68
CA PHE A 201 8.37 -7.85 -4.23
C PHE A 201 6.90 -7.87 -3.79
N TRP A 202 6.03 -7.04 -4.37
CA TRP A 202 4.61 -7.00 -4.00
C TRP A 202 3.84 -8.27 -4.38
N ARG A 203 4.18 -8.89 -5.51
CA ARG A 203 3.62 -10.19 -5.94
C ARG A 203 4.03 -11.34 -5.02
N ARG A 204 5.26 -11.34 -4.53
CA ARG A 204 5.73 -12.35 -3.56
C ARG A 204 5.20 -12.07 -2.17
N LEU A 205 5.14 -10.81 -1.76
CA LEU A 205 4.54 -10.40 -0.48
C LEU A 205 3.07 -10.83 -0.40
N SER A 206 2.31 -10.77 -1.49
CA SER A 206 0.90 -11.17 -1.49
C SER A 206 0.70 -12.65 -1.16
N ARG A 207 1.66 -13.53 -1.47
CA ARG A 207 1.62 -14.95 -1.09
C ARG A 207 1.65 -15.17 0.41
N PHE A 208 2.11 -14.20 1.20
CA PHE A 208 2.05 -14.25 2.65
C PHE A 208 0.73 -13.73 3.22
N MET A 209 -0.16 -13.15 2.42
CA MET A 209 -1.46 -12.65 2.87
C MET A 209 -2.46 -13.81 3.01
N SER A 210 -3.34 -13.72 4.00
CA SER A 210 -4.32 -14.77 4.29
C SER A 210 -5.30 -14.99 3.15
N LYS A 211 -5.57 -16.27 2.86
CA LYS A 211 -6.61 -16.72 1.93
C LYS A 211 -7.93 -17.01 2.64
N VAL A 212 -7.92 -17.20 3.95
CA VAL A 212 -9.09 -17.58 4.77
C VAL A 212 -9.74 -16.39 5.50
N ASN A 213 -9.06 -15.24 5.55
CA ASN A 213 -9.62 -14.03 6.14
C ASN A 213 -10.95 -13.66 5.45
N PRO A 214 -12.06 -13.54 6.19
CA PRO A 214 -13.36 -13.19 5.60
C PRO A 214 -13.40 -11.76 5.07
N GLU A 215 -12.53 -10.89 5.60
CA GLU A 215 -12.36 -9.51 5.16
C GLU A 215 -11.07 -9.38 4.32
N PRO A 216 -10.93 -8.33 3.49
CA PRO A 216 -9.66 -8.04 2.84
C PRO A 216 -8.52 -7.90 3.86
N ASN A 217 -7.36 -8.49 3.56
CA ASN A 217 -6.15 -8.26 4.34
C ASN A 217 -5.76 -6.79 4.29
N LEU A 218 -5.27 -6.25 5.41
CA LEU A 218 -5.10 -4.82 5.57
C LEU A 218 -3.63 -4.43 5.66
N ILE A 219 -3.16 -3.56 4.77
CA ILE A 219 -1.81 -3.00 4.82
C ILE A 219 -1.89 -1.53 5.20
N HIS A 220 -1.43 -1.23 6.40
CA HIS A 220 -1.31 0.11 6.94
C HIS A 220 0.03 0.72 6.56
N ILE A 221 0.02 1.97 6.12
CA ILE A 221 1.22 2.74 5.81
C ILE A 221 1.32 3.91 6.79
N MET A 222 2.36 3.91 7.62
CA MET A 222 2.65 4.96 8.60
C MET A 222 4.05 5.55 8.40
N GLY A 223 4.30 6.69 9.06
CA GLY A 223 5.56 7.45 8.96
C GLY A 223 5.60 8.44 7.81
N CYS A 224 4.57 8.46 6.97
CA CYS A 224 4.41 9.41 5.87
C CYS A 224 2.94 9.56 5.46
N TYR A 225 2.65 10.57 4.62
CA TYR A 225 1.30 10.85 4.13
C TYR A 225 1.19 10.61 2.63
N VAL A 226 1.01 9.33 2.25
CA VAL A 226 0.96 8.91 0.83
C VAL A 226 -0.28 9.48 0.12
N LEU A 227 -1.43 9.49 0.79
CA LEU A 227 -2.71 9.95 0.25
C LEU A 227 -2.83 11.49 0.19
N GLY A 228 -1.74 12.23 0.39
CA GLY A 228 -1.75 13.69 0.30
C GLY A 228 -1.96 14.25 -1.11
N ASN A 229 -1.98 13.40 -2.13
CA ASN A 229 -2.31 13.79 -3.50
C ASN A 229 -2.97 12.61 -4.27
N PRO A 230 -3.56 12.87 -5.45
CA PRO A 230 -4.18 11.82 -6.27
C PRO A 230 -3.21 10.73 -6.77
N ASN A 231 -1.90 10.97 -6.73
CA ASN A 231 -0.92 9.96 -7.10
C ASN A 231 -0.79 8.88 -6.02
N GLY A 232 -1.11 9.20 -4.76
CA GLY A 232 -1.19 8.22 -3.67
C GLY A 232 -2.29 7.19 -3.90
N GLU A 233 -3.49 7.63 -4.27
CA GLU A 233 -4.60 6.74 -4.62
C GLU A 233 -4.24 5.83 -5.80
N LYS A 234 -3.60 6.39 -6.84
CA LYS A 234 -3.09 5.59 -7.98
C LYS A 234 -2.06 4.57 -7.53
N LEU A 235 -1.12 4.95 -6.66
CA LEU A 235 -0.13 4.03 -6.12
C LEU A 235 -0.81 2.87 -5.39
N PHE A 236 -1.75 3.14 -4.47
CA PHE A 236 -2.46 2.10 -3.74
C PHE A 236 -3.27 1.18 -4.67
N LEU A 237 -3.91 1.74 -5.70
CA LEU A 237 -4.60 0.93 -6.70
C LEU A 237 -3.63 0.01 -7.47
N LYS A 238 -2.45 0.51 -7.86
CA LYS A 238 -1.42 -0.30 -8.52
C LYS A 238 -0.89 -1.41 -7.62
N LEU A 239 -0.61 -1.10 -6.36
CA LEU A 239 -0.19 -2.10 -5.36
C LEU A 239 -1.27 -3.17 -5.17
N LYS A 240 -2.52 -2.78 -4.98
CA LYS A 240 -3.66 -3.70 -4.87
C LYS A 240 -3.78 -4.63 -6.09
N ASN A 241 -3.54 -4.11 -7.29
CA ASN A 241 -3.57 -4.92 -8.51
C ASN A 241 -2.41 -5.91 -8.60
N LEU A 242 -1.20 -5.51 -8.19
CA LEU A 242 -0.03 -6.40 -8.15
C LEU A 242 -0.22 -7.55 -7.15
N MET A 243 -0.99 -7.33 -6.09
CA MET A 243 -1.22 -8.31 -5.05
C MET A 243 -2.38 -9.28 -5.35
N ARG A 244 -3.07 -9.15 -6.49
CA ARG A 244 -4.07 -10.13 -6.91
C ARG A 244 -3.44 -11.52 -7.12
N PRO A 245 -4.18 -12.61 -6.87
CA PRO A 245 -5.61 -12.67 -6.53
C PRO A 245 -5.95 -12.42 -5.06
N TYR A 246 -4.95 -12.18 -4.19
CA TYR A 246 -5.17 -11.96 -2.76
C TYR A 246 -5.97 -10.67 -2.51
N SER A 247 -6.99 -10.77 -1.64
CA SER A 247 -7.81 -9.63 -1.25
C SER A 247 -7.01 -8.75 -0.28
N VAL A 248 -6.58 -7.57 -0.75
CA VAL A 248 -5.78 -6.62 0.02
C VAL A 248 -6.35 -5.20 -0.11
N THR A 249 -6.33 -4.47 1.00
CA THR A 249 -6.69 -3.04 1.08
C THR A 249 -5.55 -2.27 1.75
N PHE A 250 -5.36 -1.02 1.33
CA PHE A 250 -4.33 -0.14 1.87
C PHE A 250 -4.96 1.05 2.59
N GLU A 251 -4.43 1.40 3.76
CA GLU A 251 -4.84 2.61 4.49
C GLU A 251 -3.62 3.39 4.97
N SER A 252 -3.76 4.72 4.99
CA SER A 252 -2.73 5.64 5.48
C SER A 252 -3.41 6.89 6.05
N PRO A 253 -4.14 6.75 7.17
CA PRO A 253 -4.78 7.88 7.83
C PRO A 253 -3.74 8.83 8.39
N LEU A 254 -4.12 10.10 8.56
CA LEU A 254 -3.29 11.09 9.21
C LEU A 254 -3.10 10.71 10.68
N GLU A 255 -1.86 10.68 11.18
CA GLU A 255 -1.54 10.28 12.56
C GLU A 255 -2.32 11.08 13.63
N LEU A 256 -2.68 12.34 13.35
CA LEU A 256 -3.43 13.22 14.26
C LEU A 256 -4.95 13.06 14.16
N SER A 257 -5.46 12.25 13.23
CA SER A 257 -6.88 11.98 13.08
C SER A 257 -7.36 10.90 14.05
N ALA A 258 -8.68 10.75 14.22
CA ALA A 258 -9.25 9.66 15.02
C ALA A 258 -8.84 8.27 14.47
N GLN A 259 -8.94 8.08 13.14
CA GLN A 259 -8.48 6.87 12.47
C GLN A 259 -6.97 6.62 12.65
N GLY A 260 -6.17 7.69 12.62
CA GLY A 260 -4.74 7.60 12.90
C GLY A 260 -4.44 7.17 14.33
N LYS A 261 -5.21 7.67 15.30
CA LYS A 261 -5.12 7.24 16.70
C LYS A 261 -5.47 5.76 16.85
N GLU A 262 -6.57 5.31 16.26
CA GLU A 262 -6.98 3.90 16.28
C GLU A 262 -5.90 2.99 15.67
N MET A 263 -5.32 3.41 14.54
CA MET A 263 -4.20 2.70 13.92
C MET A 263 -2.96 2.63 14.83
N ILE A 264 -2.62 3.71 15.54
CA ILE A 264 -1.53 3.69 16.51
C ILE A 264 -1.83 2.70 17.65
N GLU A 265 -3.03 2.75 18.23
CA GLU A 265 -3.45 1.89 19.34
C GLU A 265 -3.52 0.39 18.95
N LEU A 266 -3.64 0.09 17.66
CA LEU A 266 -3.62 -1.27 17.12
C LEU A 266 -2.23 -1.92 17.18
N TYR A 267 -1.15 -1.16 17.04
CA TYR A 267 0.23 -1.70 16.99
C TYR A 267 1.10 -1.30 18.18
N PHE A 268 0.79 -0.17 18.81
CA PHE A 268 1.67 0.47 19.79
C PHE A 268 0.95 0.73 21.11
N ASP A 269 1.73 0.82 22.18
CA ASP A 269 1.29 1.57 23.34
C ASP A 269 1.22 3.06 22.95
N PHE A 270 0.01 3.62 23.00
CA PHE A 270 -0.24 4.99 22.55
C PHE A 270 0.58 6.04 23.30
N ARG A 271 0.83 5.84 24.62
CA ARG A 271 1.59 6.78 25.44
C ARG A 271 3.07 6.72 25.08
N LEU A 272 3.62 5.52 24.95
CA LEU A 272 5.01 5.32 24.55
C LEU A 272 5.24 5.80 23.11
N TYR A 273 4.31 5.54 22.19
CA TYR A 273 4.37 6.05 20.82
C TYR A 273 4.43 7.57 20.78
N ARG A 274 3.53 8.26 21.51
CA ARG A 274 3.52 9.72 21.57
C ARG A 274 4.81 10.27 22.16
N LEU A 275 5.32 9.66 23.23
CA LEU A 275 6.58 10.06 23.85
C LEU A 275 7.75 9.90 22.87
N TRP A 276 7.87 8.73 22.24
CA TRP A 276 8.87 8.47 21.20
C TRP A 276 8.75 9.51 20.07
N LYS A 277 7.54 9.73 19.53
CA LYS A 277 7.26 10.71 18.46
C LYS A 277 7.76 12.11 18.77
N THR A 278 7.52 12.61 19.98
CA THR A 278 8.00 13.95 20.41
C THR A 278 9.53 14.06 20.51
N ARG A 279 10.23 12.93 20.71
CA ARG A 279 11.67 12.86 20.92
C ARG A 279 12.46 12.37 19.69
N GLN A 280 11.78 12.04 18.58
CA GLN A 280 12.40 11.55 17.34
C GLN A 280 13.50 12.45 16.80
N HIS A 281 13.30 13.77 16.89
CA HIS A 281 14.25 14.78 16.42
C HIS A 281 15.07 15.42 17.55
N SER A 282 14.87 14.96 18.79
CA SER A 282 15.65 15.43 19.92
C SER A 282 17.07 14.85 19.86
N LYS A 283 18.06 15.73 19.97
CA LYS A 283 19.50 15.37 20.06
C LYS A 283 19.92 14.83 21.43
N LEU A 284 19.02 14.87 22.42
CA LEU A 284 19.28 14.33 23.74
C LEU A 284 19.11 12.79 23.68
N PHE A 285 20.16 12.09 24.10
CA PHE A 285 20.34 10.64 24.02
C PHE A 285 19.68 9.87 25.18
N ASP A 286 18.81 10.50 25.96
CA ASP A 286 18.28 9.87 27.18
C ASP A 286 17.03 9.05 26.86
N TYR A 287 17.25 7.79 26.47
CA TYR A 287 16.24 6.72 26.44
C TYR A 287 16.52 5.64 27.49
N ASP A 288 17.61 5.72 28.26
CA ASP A 288 17.89 4.80 29.37
C ASP A 288 16.88 4.92 30.52
N ASP A 289 16.09 6.00 30.57
CA ASP A 289 15.01 6.20 31.55
C ASP A 289 13.67 5.52 31.17
N LEU A 290 13.64 4.65 30.13
CA LEU A 290 12.41 4.03 29.60
C LEU A 290 12.25 2.53 29.88
N LEU A 291 13.13 1.94 30.68
CA LEU A 291 13.02 0.54 31.13
C LEU A 291 12.52 0.44 32.58
#